data_AF-A0A920URM7-F1
#
_entry.id   AF-A0A920URM7-F1
#
_cell.length_a   1.000
_cell.length_b   1.000
_cell.length_c   1.000
_cell.angle_alpha   90.00
_cell.angle_beta   90.00
_cell.angle_gamma   90.00
#
_symmetry.space_group_name_H-M   'P 1'
#
loop_
_entity.id
_entity.type
_entity.pdbx_description
1 polymer ?
#
loop_
_entity_poly.entity_id
_entity_poly.type
_entity_poly.pdbx_seq_one_letter_code
_entity_poly.pdbx_strand_id
1 'polypeptide(L)' 'MHSIEMVAGDLYFPEGPRWRPDENKLYFSDVMAGKVSRVGETGVVETVFRARRIPQWFRFSGQWRHARRCHREP' A
#
# COMPACT_ATOMS: atom_id res chain seq x y z
N MET A 1 -15.39 -21.47 12.65
CA MET A 1 -15.53 -20.10 13.19
C MET A 1 -14.53 -19.24 12.45
N HIS A 2 -14.95 -18.10 11.91
CA HIS A 2 -14.04 -17.12 11.31
C HIS A 2 -13.89 -15.97 12.30
N SER A 3 -12.65 -15.68 12.72
CA SER A 3 -12.31 -14.49 13.51
C SER A 3 -11.91 -13.35 12.58
N ILE A 4 -12.17 -12.13 13.02
CA ILE A 4 -11.61 -10.91 12.41
C ILE A 4 -10.53 -10.42 13.35
N GLU A 5 -9.33 -10.19 12.83
CA GLU A 5 -8.14 -9.82 13.60
C GLU A 5 -7.46 -8.61 12.97
N MET A 6 -6.82 -7.79 13.80
CA MET A 6 -6.03 -6.66 13.33
C MET A 6 -4.68 -7.17 12.81
N VAL A 7 -4.41 -6.97 11.53
CA VAL A 7 -3.14 -7.37 10.88
C VAL A 7 -2.12 -6.24 10.79
N ALA A 8 -2.57 -4.99 10.93
CA ALA A 8 -1.72 -3.80 10.92
C ALA A 8 -2.42 -2.66 11.67
N GLY A 9 -1.70 -2.00 12.57
CA GLY A 9 -2.15 -0.83 13.33
C GLY A 9 -1.24 0.39 13.11
N ASP A 10 -1.48 1.48 13.84
CA ASP A 10 -0.67 2.71 13.83
C ASP A 10 -0.51 3.34 12.43
N LEU A 11 -1.60 3.35 11.67
CA LEU A 11 -1.69 3.94 10.32
C LEU A 11 -2.47 5.25 10.40
N TYR A 12 -2.07 6.26 9.61
CA TYR A 12 -2.78 7.56 9.64
C TYR A 12 -4.08 7.50 8.86
N PHE A 13 -4.04 7.02 7.62
CA PHE A 13 -5.23 6.86 6.77
C PHE A 13 -4.98 5.81 5.68
N PRO A 14 -5.14 4.50 5.97
CA PRO A 14 -4.86 3.43 5.03
C PRO A 14 -5.97 3.28 3.98
N GLU A 15 -5.58 3.24 2.71
CA GLU A 15 -6.48 3.19 1.55
C GLU A 15 -5.98 2.22 0.47
N GLY A 16 -6.93 1.76 -0.35
CA GLY A 16 -6.65 0.97 -1.55
C GLY A 16 -5.90 -0.35 -1.32
N PRO A 17 -6.40 -1.26 -0.45
CA PRO A 17 -5.77 -2.55 -0.22
C PRO A 17 -5.69 -3.39 -1.52
N ARG A 18 -4.52 -3.99 -1.79
CA ARG A 18 -4.28 -4.86 -2.94
C ARG A 18 -3.40 -6.05 -2.56
N TRP A 19 -3.92 -7.25 -2.77
CA TRP A 19 -3.16 -8.48 -2.55
C TRP A 19 -2.18 -8.76 -3.70
N ARG A 20 -0.95 -9.16 -3.37
CA ARG A 20 0.06 -9.71 -4.27
C ARG A 20 0.35 -11.18 -3.92
N PRO A 21 -0.17 -12.14 -4.69
CA PRO A 21 -0.02 -13.55 -4.38
C PRO A 21 1.41 -14.07 -4.60
N ASP A 22 2.17 -13.47 -5.52
CA ASP A 22 3.57 -13.79 -5.79
C ASP A 22 4.50 -13.43 -4.62
N GLU A 23 4.14 -12.42 -3.83
CA GLU A 23 4.91 -11.99 -2.66
C GLU A 23 4.27 -12.40 -1.33
N ASN A 24 3.05 -12.91 -1.34
CA ASN A 24 2.23 -13.14 -0.14
C ASN A 24 2.11 -11.87 0.73
N LYS A 25 1.85 -10.73 0.10
CA LYS A 25 1.80 -9.41 0.76
C LYS A 25 0.55 -8.61 0.36
N LEU A 26 -0.05 -7.94 1.34
CA LEU A 26 -1.10 -6.95 1.16
C LEU A 26 -0.48 -5.56 1.09
N TYR A 27 -0.63 -4.89 -0.06
CA TYR A 27 -0.20 -3.52 -0.28
C TYR A 27 -1.32 -2.54 0.01
N PHE A 28 -0.98 -1.37 0.53
CA PHE A 28 -1.91 -0.27 0.77
C PHE A 28 -1.18 1.07 0.81
N SER A 29 -1.92 2.16 0.62
CA SER A 29 -1.41 3.53 0.73
C SER A 29 -1.79 4.09 2.09
N ASP A 30 -0.83 4.49 2.92
CA ASP A 30 -1.11 5.32 4.10
C ASP A 30 -1.02 6.78 3.67
N VAL A 31 -2.19 7.31 3.29
CA VAL A 31 -2.35 8.53 2.50
C VAL A 31 -1.86 9.75 3.26
N MET A 32 -2.28 9.87 4.52
CA MET A 32 -1.90 10.99 5.39
C MET A 32 -0.45 10.87 5.89
N ALA A 33 0.12 9.66 5.92
CA ALA A 33 1.55 9.45 6.16
C ALA A 33 2.43 9.60 4.91
N GLY A 34 1.83 9.81 3.72
CA GLY A 34 2.55 9.95 2.47
C GLY A 34 3.40 8.73 2.11
N LYS A 35 2.96 7.51 2.43
CA LYS A 35 3.73 6.28 2.16
C LYS A 35 2.87 5.19 1.52
N VAL A 36 3.50 4.35 0.69
CA VAL A 36 2.94 3.04 0.30
C VAL A 36 3.62 2.00 1.16
N SER A 37 2.82 1.14 1.79
CA SER A 37 3.30 0.09 2.66
C SER A 37 2.78 -1.27 2.21
N ARG A 38 3.41 -2.32 2.72
CA ARG A 38 2.94 -3.70 2.57
C ARG A 38 3.01 -4.44 3.90
N VAL A 39 2.13 -5.40 4.10
CA VAL A 39 2.10 -6.28 5.28
C VAL A 39 1.96 -7.74 4.83
N GLY A 40 2.63 -8.65 5.53
CA GLY A 40 2.47 -10.10 5.34
C GLY A 40 1.80 -10.74 6.55
N GLU A 41 1.84 -12.07 6.62
CA GLU A 41 1.23 -12.85 7.71
C GLU A 41 1.79 -12.52 9.10
N THR A 42 3.01 -11.99 9.18
CA THR A 42 3.63 -11.58 10.45
C THR A 42 3.10 -10.27 11.02
N GLY A 43 2.24 -9.55 10.29
CA GLY A 43 1.74 -8.23 10.68
C GLY A 43 2.78 -7.10 10.62
N VAL A 44 4.01 -7.38 10.17
CA VAL A 44 5.06 -6.36 10.04
C VAL A 44 4.77 -5.46 8.83
N VAL A 45 4.56 -4.17 9.09
CA VAL A 45 4.32 -3.15 8.07
C VAL A 45 5.65 -2.60 7.54
N GLU A 46 5.91 -2.83 6.25
CA GLU A 46 7.10 -2.35 5.55
C GLU A 46 6.75 -1.18 4.64
N THR A 47 7.51 -0.08 4.69
CA THR A 47 7.36 1.02 3.72
C THR A 47 8.13 0.70 2.44
N VAL A 48 7.43 0.63 1.31
CA VAL A 48 8.03 0.37 -0.01
C VAL A 48 8.23 1.63 -0.84
N PHE A 49 7.52 2.72 -0.51
CA PHE A 49 7.66 4.00 -1.17
C PHE A 49 7.25 5.15 -0.26
N ARG A 50 7.97 6.27 -0.31
CA ARG A 50 7.59 7.53 0.34
C ARG A 50 7.29 8.59 -0.71
N ALA A 51 6.06 9.09 -0.71
CA ALA A 51 5.61 10.15 -1.59
C ALA A 51 5.89 11.52 -0.97
N ARG A 52 6.38 12.46 -1.78
CA ARG A 52 6.52 13.88 -1.38
C ARG A 52 5.19 14.65 -1.32
N ARG A 53 4.10 14.05 -1.83
CA ARG A 53 2.74 14.62 -1.86
C ARG A 53 1.72 13.53 -1.57
N ILE A 54 0.54 13.92 -1.09
CA ILE A 54 -0.55 13.01 -0.71
C ILE A 54 -0.87 12.05 -1.86
N PRO A 55 -0.71 10.74 -1.67
CA PRO A 55 -1.05 9.74 -2.67
C PRO A 55 -2.55 9.44 -2.63
N GLN A 56 -3.36 10.37 -3.14
CA GLN A 56 -4.82 10.26 -3.11
C GLN A 56 -5.34 9.17 -4.07
N TRP A 57 -4.55 8.83 -5.11
CA TRP A 57 -4.95 7.87 -6.13
C TRP A 57 -3.73 7.18 -6.74
N PHE A 58 -3.26 6.09 -6.14
CA PHE A 58 -2.34 5.20 -6.84
C PHE A 58 -3.15 4.24 -7.72
N ARG A 59 -3.10 4.45 -9.04
CA ARG A 59 -3.47 3.41 -9.99
C ARG A 59 -2.25 2.53 -10.22
N PHE A 60 -2.33 1.26 -9.84
CA PHE A 60 -1.30 0.28 -10.15
C PHE A 60 -1.33 -0.02 -11.65
N SER A 61 -0.44 0.61 -12.43
CA SER A 61 -0.14 0.15 -13.79
C SER A 61 0.78 -1.07 -13.70
N GLY A 62 0.53 -2.09 -14.52
CA GLY A 62 1.07 -3.46 -14.39
C GLY A 62 2.60 -3.65 -14.48
N GLN A 63 3.42 -2.62 -14.24
CA GLN A 63 4.87 -2.71 -14.13
C GLN A 63 5.33 -2.23 -12.75
N TRP A 64 5.20 -3.12 -11.78
CA TRP A 64 5.54 -2.96 -10.36
C TRP A 64 7.04 -2.75 -10.04
N ARG A 65 7.89 -2.38 -11.01
CA ARG A 65 9.32 -2.17 -10.73
C ARG A 65 9.58 -0.85 -10.01
N HIS A 66 8.69 0.12 -10.10
CA HIS A 66 8.79 1.40 -9.39
C HIS A 66 7.38 1.90 -9.10
N ALA A 67 7.07 2.21 -7.84
CA ALA A 67 5.91 3.05 -7.51
C ALA A 67 6.12 4.42 -8.17
N ARG A 68 5.66 4.56 -9.42
CA ARG A 68 5.74 5.81 -10.17
C ARG A 68 4.40 6.51 -10.12
N ARG A 69 4.46 7.83 -9.97
CA ARG A 69 3.33 8.74 -10.16
C ARG A 69 2.73 8.45 -11.54
N CYS A 70 1.43 8.15 -11.60
CA CYS A 70 0.70 8.25 -12.86
C CYS A 70 0.60 9.74 -13.21
N HIS A 71 1.50 10.24 -14.06
CA HIS A 71 1.21 11.44 -14.83
C HIS A 71 0.21 11.03 -15.92
N ARG A 72 -0.94 11.70 -15.94
CA ARG A 72 -1.79 11.73 -17.12
C ARG A 72 -1.03 12.59 -18.13
N GLU A 73 -0.39 11.98 -19.11
CA GLU A 73 -0.02 12.71 -20.33
C GLU A 73 -1.31 13.08 -21.07
N PRO A 74 -1.35 14.25 -21.73
CA PRO A 74 -2.54 14.79 -22.38
C PRO A 74 -3.10 13.88 -23.48
#